data_AF-A0A6N0LBE8-F1
#
_entry.id   AF-A0A6N0LBE8-F1
#
_cell.length_a   1.000
_cell.length_b   1.000
_cell.length_c   1.000
_cell.angle_alpha   90.00
_cell.angle_beta   90.00
_cell.angle_gamma   90.00
#
_symmetry.space_group_name_H-M   'P 1'
#
loop_
_entity.id
_entity.type
_entity.pdbx_description
1 polymer ?
#
loop_
_entity_poly.entity_id
_entity_poly.type
_entity_poly.pdbx_seq_one_letter_code
_entity_poly.pdbx_strand_id
1 'polypeptide(L)' 'MKIVSVPFTHVHSFRALRRLHKAIIRNQLYSDVPKTYPAMLHLERYVERLNHKGKKAVL' A
#
# COMPACT_ATOMS: atom_id res chain seq x y z
N MET A 1 9.96 -4.78 10.15
CA MET A 1 9.25 -3.56 9.68
C MET A 1 8.61 -2.91 10.90
N LYS A 2 9.00 -1.69 11.32
CA LYS A 2 8.32 -1.03 12.46
C LYS A 2 6.86 -0.78 12.07
N ILE A 3 5.93 -1.43 12.77
CA ILE A 3 4.48 -1.23 12.63
C ILE A 3 4.19 0.12 13.28
N VAL A 4 3.93 1.12 12.47
CA VAL A 4 3.62 2.47 12.95
C VAL A 4 2.12 2.46 13.27
N SER A 5 1.70 2.93 14.45
CA SER A 5 0.27 2.87 14.86
C SER A 5 -0.60 3.97 14.26
N VAL A 6 -0.01 4.92 13.52
CA VAL A 6 -0.77 6.01 12.88
C VAL A 6 -1.80 5.41 11.91
N PRO A 7 -3.04 5.91 11.89
CA PRO A 7 -4.09 5.42 10.99
C PRO A 7 -3.68 5.53 9.51
N PHE A 8 -4.29 4.68 8.67
CA PHE A 8 -4.14 4.80 7.22
C PHE A 8 -4.90 6.03 6.72
N THR A 9 -4.32 6.75 5.78
CA THR A 9 -4.97 7.88 5.11
C THR A 9 -5.85 7.40 3.98
N HIS A 10 -6.81 8.22 3.54
CA HIS A 10 -7.63 7.94 2.36
C HIS A 10 -6.78 7.66 1.10
N VAL A 11 -5.61 8.30 0.99
CA VAL A 11 -4.67 8.09 -0.11
C VAL A 11 -4.12 6.67 -0.11
N HIS A 12 -3.81 6.11 1.07
CA HIS A 12 -3.38 4.71 1.19
C HIS A 12 -4.49 3.76 0.76
N SER A 13 -5.71 3.96 1.24
CA SER A 13 -6.86 3.13 0.89
C SER A 13 -7.15 3.16 -0.61
N PHE A 14 -7.16 4.35 -1.22
CA PHE A 14 -7.43 4.51 -2.65
C PHE A 14 -6.37 3.83 -3.52
N ARG A 15 -5.08 4.01 -3.20
CA ARG A 15 -3.99 3.38 -3.96
C ARG A 15 -3.98 1.86 -3.79
N ALA A 16 -4.25 1.36 -2.58
CA ALA A 16 -4.39 -0.07 -2.31
C ALA A 16 -5.54 -0.67 -3.12
N LEU A 17 -6.72 -0.03 -3.13
CA LEU A 17 -7.86 -0.43 -3.97
C LEU A 17 -7.49 -0.44 -5.46
N ARG A 18 -6.78 0.59 -5.94
CA ARG A 18 -6.36 0.68 -7.34
C ARG A 18 -5.43 -0.47 -7.73
N ARG A 19 -4.49 -0.86 -6.87
CA ARG A 19 -3.60 -2.01 -7.10
C ARG A 19 -4.36 -3.32 -7.08
N LEU A 20 -5.27 -3.48 -6.11
CA LEU A 20 -6.13 -4.66 -6.00
C LEU A 20 -6.99 -4.84 -7.25
N HIS A 21 -7.67 -3.77 -7.68
CA HIS A 21 -8.49 -3.76 -8.88
C HIS A 21 -7.68 -4.15 -10.13
N LYS A 22 -6.46 -3.62 -10.27
CA LYS A 22 -5.56 -3.97 -11.37
C LYS A 22 -5.12 -5.43 -11.33
N ALA A 23 -4.89 -6.00 -10.14
CA ALA A 23 -4.55 -7.42 -9.98
C ALA A 23 -5.72 -8.34 -10.33
N ILE A 24 -6.96 -7.94 -9.99
CA ILE A 24 -8.19 -8.66 -10.35
C ILE A 24 -8.38 -8.68 -11.87
N ILE A 25 -8.30 -7.53 -12.53
CA ILE A 25 -8.44 -7.43 -14.00
C ILE A 25 -7.41 -8.32 -14.72
N ARG A 26 -6.21 -8.42 -14.16
CA ARG A 26 -5.12 -9.24 -14.73
C ARG A 26 -5.20 -10.71 -14.37
N ASN A 27 -6.23 -11.13 -13.63
CA ASN A 27 -6.35 -12.47 -13.07
C ASN A 27 -5.10 -12.92 -12.28
N GLN A 28 -4.42 -11.95 -11.65
CA GLN A 28 -3.21 -12.17 -10.86
C GLN A 28 -3.51 -12.32 -9.36
N LEU A 29 -4.78 -12.15 -8.99
CA LEU A 29 -5.24 -12.29 -7.61
C LEU A 29 -5.78 -13.71 -7.40
N TYR A 30 -4.91 -14.61 -6.95
CA TYR A 30 -5.25 -15.99 -6.61
C TYR A 30 -5.63 -16.18 -5.13
N SER A 31 -5.55 -15.11 -4.34
CA SER A 31 -5.70 -15.14 -2.88
C SER A 31 -6.92 -14.36 -2.37
N ASP A 32 -7.35 -14.74 -1.17
CA ASP A 32 -8.49 -14.16 -0.45
C ASP A 32 -8.38 -12.63 -0.32
N VAL A 33 -9.32 -11.91 -0.94
CA VAL A 33 -9.39 -10.44 -0.98
C VAL A 33 -9.33 -9.80 0.43
N PRO A 34 -10.04 -10.31 1.45
CA PRO A 34 -10.03 -9.77 2.81
C PRO A 34 -8.64 -9.80 3.47
N LYS A 35 -7.79 -10.76 3.10
CA LYS A 35 -6.40 -10.84 3.60
C LYS A 35 -5.44 -9.99 2.77
N THR A 36 -5.73 -9.86 1.47
CA THR A 36 -4.86 -9.14 0.54
C THR A 36 -4.98 -7.62 0.70
N TYR A 37 -6.18 -7.10 1.00
CA TYR A 37 -6.39 -5.66 1.15
C TYR A 37 -5.59 -5.02 2.30
N PRO A 38 -5.56 -5.56 3.54
CA PRO A 38 -4.70 -5.07 4.61
C PRO A 38 -3.20 -5.10 4.22
N ALA A 39 -2.75 -6.14 3.53
CA ALA A 39 -1.37 -6.22 3.05
C ALA A 39 -1.04 -5.10 2.05
N MET A 40 -1.96 -4.79 1.13
CA MET A 40 -1.80 -3.66 0.20
C MET A 40 -1.80 -2.31 0.92
N LEU A 41 -2.60 -2.12 1.96
CA LEU A 41 -2.58 -0.91 2.80
C LEU A 41 -1.20 -0.70 3.45
N HIS A 42 -0.62 -1.76 4.02
CA HIS A 42 0.72 -1.70 4.59
C HIS A 42 1.80 -1.41 3.53
N LEU A 43 1.64 -1.94 2.32
CA LEU A 43 2.51 -1.64 1.18
C LEU A 43 2.45 -0.16 0.80
N GLU A 44 1.26 0.44 0.68
CA GLU A 44 1.16 1.86 0.31
C GLU A 44 1.85 2.77 1.32
N ARG A 45 1.68 2.47 2.60
CA ARG A 45 2.37 3.20 3.67
C ARG A 45 3.88 3.01 3.63
N TYR A 46 4.34 1.83 3.25
CA TYR A 46 5.77 1.58 3.07
C TYR A 46 6.33 2.39 1.90
N VAL A 47 5.63 2.41 0.76
CA VAL A 47 5.98 3.22 -0.42
C VAL A 47 6.01 4.71 -0.07
N GLU A 48 5.03 5.21 0.70
CA GLU A 48 5.04 6.58 1.19
C GLU A 48 6.29 6.90 2.03
N ARG A 49 6.64 6.03 2.99
CA ARG A 49 7.87 6.18 3.78
C ARG A 49 9.13 6.18 2.92
N LEU A 50 9.21 5.31 1.91
CA LEU A 50 10.33 5.28 0.98
C LEU A 50 10.47 6.59 0.20
N ASN A 51 9.36 7.10 -0.32
CA ASN A 51 9.33 8.38 -1.04
C ASN A 51 9.73 9.56 -0.14
N HIS A 52 9.32 9.56 1.13
CA HIS A 52 9.74 10.56 2.11
C HIS A 52 11.22 10.47 2.48
N LYS A 53 11.80 9.26 2.54
CA LYS A 53 13.23 9.07 2.75
C LYS A 53 14.05 9.53 1.55
N GLY A 54 13.59 9.24 0.33
CA GLY A 54 14.24 9.71 -0.90
C GLY A 54 14.28 11.24 -0.99
N LYS A 55 13.20 11.93 -0.58
CA LYS A 55 13.18 13.41 -0.52
C LYS A 55 14.11 14.01 0.53
N LYS A 56 14.40 13.30 1.62
CA LYS A 56 15.36 13.75 2.65
C LYS A 56 16.82 13.55 2.27
N ALA A 57 17.13 12.72 1.27
CA ALA A 57 18.49 12.47 0.82
C ALA A 57 18.98 13.48 -0.25
N VAL A 58 18.10 14.38 -0.71
CA VAL A 58 18.37 15.36 -1.79
C VAL A 58 18.40 16.80 -1.25
N LEU A 59 18.47 16.97 0.08
CA LEU A 59 18.71 18.24 0.77
C LEU A 59 20.02 18.14 1.54
#